data_AF-A0A7X8N6Z2-F1
#
_entry.id   AF-A0A7X8N6Z2-F1
#
_cell.length_a   1.000
_cell.length_b   1.000
_cell.length_c   1.000
_cell.angle_alpha   90.00
_cell.angle_beta   90.00
_cell.angle_gamma   90.00
#
_symmetry.space_group_name_H-M   'P 1'
#
loop_
_entity.id
_entity.type
_entity.pdbx_description
1 polymer ?
#
loop_
_entity_poly.entity_id
_entity_poly.type
_entity_poly.pdbx_seq_one_letter_code
_entity_poly.pdbx_strand_id
1 'polypeptide(L)'
;MSLVTAKEVAKVINLDKYGFIGTFFGWLLMKVLRISTINKKYNKHKHLSGEEFFSALLDDFQINFEIPEEDLKRIPKTGAFITVSNHPLGGIDGILLLKLLIKERPDYKIIGNFLLHRIEPMKPYIMPVNPFEDRKDAQSSVTGVKNALMHLKEGYPLGIFPAGEVSTYKDGKLIVDKPWEEGAIKLIQKAKVPIIPIYFHAKNSRLFYFLSKLDDKLRTAKLPSELLSQKSRVIKVRIGKQISVNNQEEYCNTQDFCDFIRRKTYMLANPFQKESKKLSTSSLKLPKSPKEIVGQKNIDKMIAEVDALRNNGGRLLKSKNYEVYFSLSKKIPNITFEIGRLREITFREVGEGTNESIDLDTFDSYYHHLFLWDDEAKKVVGAYRMGLGKEIYKKYGIQGFYIHTLFKFEPELYTMMENSVEMGRAFIIKEYQQKPMPLFLLWKGIVHITLRHPEYKYLIGGVSISNQFSNFSKSLMIEFMKSHYYDPYIAQYIHPKKEYKVKLKDADKDFVFDATKADMNKFDRIIDEIEPGALRIPVLIKKYVKQNARLVAFNVDPKFNNAVDGLMYIRVQDIPESTVKPVMEEFQAELESTIENEAESISSNFEKL
;
A
#
# COMPACT_ATOMS: atom_id res chain seq x y z
N MET A 1 -7.57 42.42 20.82
CA MET A 1 -6.10 42.31 20.68
C MET A 1 -5.78 41.81 19.29
N SER A 2 -4.82 42.42 18.61
CA SER A 2 -4.35 42.00 17.29
C SER A 2 -3.06 41.18 17.44
N LEU A 3 -2.93 40.09 16.69
CA LEU A 3 -1.70 39.29 16.64
C LEU A 3 -0.53 40.10 16.04
N VAL A 4 -0.86 40.92 15.04
CA VAL A 4 0.06 41.83 14.35
C VAL A 4 -0.64 43.18 14.16
N THR A 5 0.02 44.26 14.56
CA THR A 5 -0.45 45.65 14.43
C THR A 5 0.15 46.36 13.21
N ALA A 6 -0.54 47.38 12.71
CA ALA A 6 -0.04 48.20 11.59
C ALA A 6 1.29 48.91 11.94
N LYS A 7 1.46 49.30 13.21
CA LYS A 7 2.67 49.93 13.73
C LYS A 7 3.86 48.97 13.74
N GLU A 8 3.66 47.71 14.12
CA GLU A 8 4.70 46.68 14.04
C GLU A 8 5.08 46.39 12.59
N VAL A 9 4.10 46.29 11.68
CA VAL A 9 4.38 46.09 10.24
C VAL A 9 5.17 47.26 9.67
N ALA A 10 4.80 48.50 10.00
CA ALA A 10 5.52 49.71 9.59
C ALA A 10 6.97 49.74 10.11
N LYS A 11 7.19 49.27 11.33
CA LYS A 11 8.53 49.15 11.94
C LYS A 11 9.40 48.10 11.24
N VAL A 12 8.82 46.96 10.86
CA VAL A 12 9.55 45.88 10.17
C VAL A 12 10.02 46.30 8.77
N ILE A 13 9.27 47.17 8.09
CA ILE A 13 9.64 47.72 6.78
C ILE A 13 10.41 49.05 6.86
N ASN A 14 10.86 49.45 8.06
CA ASN A 14 11.57 50.72 8.33
C ASN A 14 10.83 51.99 7.90
N LEU A 15 9.49 51.95 7.81
CA LEU A 15 8.65 53.10 7.47
C LEU A 15 8.08 53.79 8.72
N ASP A 16 8.32 53.26 9.91
CA ASP A 16 7.93 53.86 11.19
C ASP A 16 8.52 55.26 11.40
N LYS A 17 9.66 55.53 10.77
CA LYS A 17 10.31 56.86 10.71
C LYS A 17 9.43 57.96 10.10
N TYR A 18 8.41 57.60 9.32
CA TYR A 18 7.47 58.52 8.68
C TYR A 18 6.15 58.68 9.47
N GLY A 19 6.13 58.28 10.74
CA GLY A 19 5.01 58.54 11.66
C GLY A 19 3.66 57.98 11.17
N PHE A 20 2.66 58.86 11.06
CA PHE A 20 1.30 58.48 10.64
C PHE A 20 1.25 57.89 9.22
N ILE A 21 2.07 58.41 8.30
CA ILE A 21 2.17 57.93 6.91
C ILE A 21 2.74 56.51 6.90
N GLY A 22 3.79 56.26 7.69
CA GLY A 22 4.34 54.92 7.87
C GLY A 22 3.32 53.90 8.40
N THR A 23 2.52 54.32 9.38
CA THR A 23 1.46 53.48 9.96
C THR A 23 0.33 53.21 8.96
N PHE A 24 -0.01 54.18 8.10
CA PHE A 24 -0.98 54.00 7.01
C PHE A 24 -0.49 52.98 5.97
N PHE A 25 0.77 53.04 5.55
CA PHE A 25 1.35 52.02 4.67
C PHE A 25 1.39 50.63 5.33
N GLY A 26 1.71 50.56 6.63
CA GLY A 26 1.61 49.32 7.40
C GLY A 26 0.19 48.72 7.41
N TRP A 27 -0.83 49.57 7.54
CA TRP A 27 -2.24 49.16 7.47
C TRP A 27 -2.65 48.69 6.06
N LEU A 28 -2.20 49.38 5.02
CA LEU A 28 -2.43 48.97 3.63
C LEU A 28 -1.82 47.60 3.37
N LEU A 29 -0.59 47.39 3.82
CA LEU A 29 0.13 46.13 3.67
C LEU A 29 -0.55 44.99 4.45
N MET A 30 -1.09 45.27 5.64
CA MET A 30 -1.92 44.32 6.37
C MET A 30 -3.19 43.90 5.61
N LYS A 31 -3.83 44.81 4.87
CA LYS A 31 -4.98 44.48 4.01
C LYS A 31 -4.55 43.63 2.81
N VAL A 32 -3.48 44.02 2.13
CA VAL A 32 -2.95 43.31 0.95
C VAL A 32 -2.52 41.88 1.30
N LEU A 33 -1.77 41.71 2.39
CA LEU A 33 -1.33 40.41 2.90
C LEU A 33 -2.41 39.65 3.68
N ARG A 34 -3.61 40.23 3.80
CA ARG A 34 -4.78 39.66 4.52
C ARG A 34 -4.54 39.37 6.00
N ILE A 35 -3.56 40.03 6.62
CA ILE A 35 -3.28 39.97 8.07
C ILE A 35 -4.50 40.46 8.88
N SER A 36 -5.20 41.49 8.39
CA SER A 36 -6.44 41.99 9.02
C SER A 36 -7.53 40.91 9.10
N THR A 37 -7.65 40.07 8.06
CA THR A 37 -8.60 38.96 8.04
C THR A 37 -8.22 37.89 9.07
N ILE A 38 -6.94 37.56 9.19
CA ILE A 38 -6.45 36.63 10.22
C ILE A 38 -6.72 37.16 11.62
N ASN A 39 -6.44 38.44 11.89
CA ASN A 39 -6.76 39.07 13.17
C ASN A 39 -8.26 38.98 13.49
N LYS A 40 -9.15 39.13 12.50
CA LYS A 40 -10.60 38.98 12.68
C LYS A 40 -10.97 37.55 13.07
N LYS A 41 -10.44 36.55 12.34
CA LYS A 41 -10.69 35.12 12.62
C LYS A 41 -10.14 34.70 13.98
N TYR A 42 -8.93 35.12 14.32
CA TYR A 42 -8.35 34.91 15.65
C TYR A 42 -9.23 35.52 16.74
N ASN A 43 -9.64 36.78 16.62
CA ASN A 43 -10.47 37.43 17.65
C ASN A 43 -11.84 36.76 17.82
N LYS A 44 -12.38 36.15 16.76
CA LYS A 44 -13.61 35.36 16.83
C LYS A 44 -13.43 34.13 17.73
N HIS A 45 -12.28 33.46 17.65
CA HIS A 45 -12.09 32.13 18.26
C HIS A 45 -11.18 32.10 19.49
N LYS A 46 -10.47 33.19 19.82
CA LYS A 46 -9.48 33.27 20.92
C LYS A 46 -10.01 32.90 22.32
N HIS A 47 -11.33 32.81 22.49
CA HIS A 47 -11.99 32.43 23.73
C HIS A 47 -12.06 30.90 23.91
N LEU A 48 -11.86 30.14 22.84
CA LEU A 48 -11.79 28.68 22.83
C LEU A 48 -10.37 28.23 23.22
N SER A 49 -10.24 26.96 23.62
CA SER A 49 -8.95 26.34 23.98
C SER A 49 -8.81 24.94 23.42
N GLY A 50 -7.57 24.46 23.27
CA GLY A 50 -7.29 23.08 22.87
C GLY A 50 -7.92 22.70 21.53
N GLU A 51 -8.48 21.49 21.46
CA GLU A 51 -9.05 20.93 20.22
C GLU A 51 -10.15 21.81 19.62
N GLU A 52 -11.05 22.36 20.44
CA GLU A 52 -12.15 23.22 19.99
C GLU A 52 -11.64 24.46 19.26
N PHE A 53 -10.56 25.08 19.77
CA PHE A 53 -9.94 26.24 19.12
C PHE A 53 -9.40 25.88 17.74
N PHE A 54 -8.67 24.76 17.63
CA PHE A 54 -8.08 24.34 16.36
C PHE A 54 -9.14 23.92 15.34
N SER A 55 -10.18 23.20 15.78
CA SER A 55 -11.30 22.81 14.92
C SER A 55 -12.08 24.02 14.42
N ALA A 56 -12.46 24.94 15.29
CA ALA A 56 -13.15 26.17 14.90
C ALA A 56 -12.32 27.04 13.94
N LEU A 57 -10.99 27.04 14.11
CA LEU A 57 -10.09 27.77 13.23
C LEU A 57 -10.05 27.14 11.83
N LEU A 58 -9.85 25.82 11.73
CA LEU A 58 -9.84 25.10 10.44
C LEU A 58 -11.18 25.23 9.70
N ASP A 59 -12.30 25.13 10.41
CA ASP A 59 -13.65 25.26 9.83
C ASP A 59 -13.87 26.68 9.29
N ASP A 60 -13.47 27.71 10.05
CA ASP A 60 -13.60 29.10 9.62
C ASP A 60 -12.66 29.41 8.44
N PHE A 61 -11.49 28.76 8.36
CA PHE A 61 -10.63 28.80 7.18
C PHE A 61 -11.09 27.88 6.04
N GLN A 62 -12.12 27.06 6.24
CA GLN A 62 -12.65 26.06 5.29
C GLN A 62 -11.57 25.08 4.83
N ILE A 63 -10.72 24.65 5.76
CA ILE A 63 -9.63 23.71 5.49
C ILE A 63 -10.16 22.30 5.61
N ASN A 64 -10.21 21.60 4.48
CA ASN A 64 -10.56 20.18 4.45
C ASN A 64 -9.28 19.34 4.42
N PHE A 65 -9.28 18.23 5.16
CA PHE A 65 -8.17 17.29 5.15
C PHE A 65 -8.66 15.84 5.21
N GLU A 66 -7.81 14.93 4.75
CA GLU A 66 -8.10 13.49 4.65
C GLU A 66 -6.92 12.72 5.24
N ILE A 67 -7.23 11.80 6.16
CA ILE A 67 -6.25 10.91 6.80
C ILE A 67 -6.86 9.51 6.83
N PRO A 68 -6.14 8.48 6.37
CA PRO A 68 -6.59 7.10 6.53
C PRO A 68 -6.78 6.76 8.01
N GLU A 69 -7.88 6.10 8.38
CA GLU A 69 -8.13 5.72 9.79
C GLU A 69 -7.04 4.82 10.36
N GLU A 70 -6.45 3.95 9.52
CA GLU A 70 -5.35 3.08 9.93
C GLU A 70 -4.07 3.85 10.27
N ASP A 71 -3.84 4.98 9.62
CA ASP A 71 -2.71 5.86 9.93
C ASP A 71 -2.89 6.52 11.31
N LEU A 72 -4.12 6.94 11.65
CA LEU A 72 -4.43 7.51 12.96
C LEU A 72 -4.19 6.51 14.10
N LYS A 73 -4.53 5.22 13.87
CA LYS A 73 -4.30 4.15 14.85
C LYS A 73 -2.82 3.90 15.16
N ARG A 74 -1.87 4.46 14.37
CA ARG A 74 -0.42 4.34 14.60
C ARG A 74 0.09 5.28 15.70
N ILE A 75 -0.69 6.26 16.13
CA ILE A 75 -0.30 7.21 17.18
C ILE A 75 -0.31 6.49 18.54
N PRO A 76 0.81 6.43 19.28
CA PRO A 76 0.86 5.82 20.61
C PRO A 76 0.02 6.60 21.63
N LYS A 77 -0.84 5.87 22.34
CA LYS A 77 -1.66 6.42 23.43
C LYS A 77 -0.85 6.80 24.68
N THR A 78 0.31 6.17 24.87
CA THR A 78 1.18 6.36 26.04
C THR A 78 2.64 6.39 25.62
N GLY A 79 3.50 6.96 26.48
CA GLY A 79 4.93 7.03 26.27
C GLY A 79 5.35 8.18 25.35
N ALA A 80 6.62 8.55 25.42
CA ALA A 80 7.16 9.63 24.60
C ALA A 80 7.43 9.16 23.18
N PHE A 81 7.22 10.06 22.23
CA PHE A 81 7.63 9.90 20.84
C PHE A 81 7.87 11.28 20.22
N ILE A 82 8.62 11.31 19.12
CA ILE A 82 8.78 12.50 18.30
C ILE A 82 8.03 12.33 16.99
N THR A 83 7.22 13.29 16.59
CA THR A 83 6.72 13.35 15.20
C THR A 83 7.65 14.21 14.37
N VAL A 84 8.10 13.71 13.22
CA VAL A 84 8.87 14.47 12.23
C VAL A 84 8.00 14.73 11.01
N SER A 85 7.98 15.97 10.53
CA SER A 85 7.05 16.36 9.46
C SER A 85 7.65 17.30 8.44
N ASN A 86 7.22 17.15 7.18
CA ASN A 86 7.42 18.20 6.18
C ASN A 86 6.47 19.38 6.41
N HIS A 87 6.81 20.56 5.88
CA HIS A 87 6.10 21.80 6.22
C HIS A 87 5.61 22.59 4.99
N PRO A 88 4.71 22.07 4.15
CA PRO A 88 4.38 22.70 2.88
C PRO A 88 3.57 23.99 2.99
N LEU A 89 2.69 24.13 3.98
CA LEU A 89 1.75 25.25 4.13
C LEU A 89 2.11 26.19 5.29
N GLY A 90 3.03 25.79 6.16
CA GLY A 90 3.42 26.59 7.32
C GLY A 90 2.39 26.49 8.44
N GLY A 91 1.77 27.62 8.79
CA GLY A 91 0.85 27.68 9.93
C GLY A 91 -0.30 26.66 9.91
N ILE A 92 -0.82 26.31 8.71
CA ILE A 92 -1.87 25.27 8.59
C ILE A 92 -1.36 23.91 9.04
N ASP A 93 -0.14 23.52 8.65
CA ASP A 93 0.40 22.20 8.99
C ASP A 93 0.55 22.08 10.51
N GLY A 94 1.01 23.14 11.17
CA GLY A 94 1.11 23.19 12.64
C GLY A 94 -0.25 23.11 13.34
N ILE A 95 -1.25 23.87 12.89
CA ILE A 95 -2.62 23.81 13.42
C ILE A 95 -3.22 22.41 13.23
N LEU A 96 -3.03 21.83 12.05
CA LEU A 96 -3.54 20.51 11.72
C LEU A 96 -2.86 19.44 12.58
N LEU A 97 -1.53 19.48 12.72
CA LEU A 97 -0.78 18.57 13.58
C LEU A 97 -1.24 18.65 15.04
N LEU A 98 -1.43 19.87 15.58
CA LEU A 98 -1.94 20.06 16.93
C LEU A 98 -3.36 19.52 17.10
N LYS A 99 -4.28 19.82 16.17
CA LYS A 99 -5.65 19.26 16.19
C LYS A 99 -5.62 17.73 16.26
N LEU A 100 -4.78 17.11 15.43
CA LEU A 100 -4.72 15.66 15.30
C LEU A 100 -4.15 14.99 16.56
N LEU A 101 -3.07 15.54 17.10
CA LEU A 101 -2.32 14.90 18.17
C LEU A 101 -2.90 15.23 19.55
N ILE A 102 -3.37 16.46 19.81
CA ILE A 102 -3.91 16.86 21.13
C ILE A 102 -5.16 16.06 21.49
N LYS A 103 -5.94 15.67 20.48
CA LYS A 103 -7.14 14.84 20.69
C LYS A 103 -6.82 13.52 21.39
N GLU A 104 -5.72 12.87 21.01
CA GLU A 104 -5.28 11.59 21.58
C GLU A 104 -4.22 11.77 22.68
N ARG A 105 -3.47 12.87 22.63
CA ARG A 105 -2.31 13.19 23.48
C ARG A 105 -2.35 14.67 23.90
N PRO A 106 -3.13 15.03 24.94
CA PRO A 106 -3.27 16.42 25.40
C PRO A 106 -1.96 17.08 25.85
N ASP A 107 -0.96 16.26 26.15
CA ASP A 107 0.42 16.58 26.53
C ASP A 107 1.33 16.87 25.32
N TYR A 108 0.84 16.74 24.09
CA TYR A 108 1.61 17.00 22.87
C TYR A 108 1.98 18.48 22.71
N LYS A 109 3.24 18.72 22.37
CA LYS A 109 3.75 20.06 22.04
C LYS A 109 4.48 20.05 20.70
N ILE A 110 4.55 21.17 20.01
CA ILE A 110 5.39 21.35 18.82
C ILE A 110 6.50 22.36 19.09
N ILE A 111 7.68 22.15 18.48
CA ILE A 111 8.72 23.19 18.44
C ILE A 111 8.25 24.32 17.52
N GLY A 112 8.29 25.54 18.03
CA GLY A 112 7.80 26.70 17.29
C GLY A 112 8.49 28.00 17.69
N ASN A 113 8.41 28.97 16.77
CA ASN A 113 8.99 30.29 16.97
C ASN A 113 8.19 31.15 17.95
N PHE A 114 8.76 32.29 18.34
CA PHE A 114 8.15 33.26 19.25
C PHE A 114 6.84 33.88 18.72
N LEU A 115 6.61 33.88 17.40
CA LEU A 115 5.36 34.41 16.84
C LEU A 115 4.16 33.53 17.19
N LEU A 116 4.35 32.21 17.23
CA LEU A 116 3.29 31.27 17.65
C LEU A 116 2.94 31.44 19.13
N HIS A 117 3.91 31.82 19.97
CA HIS A 117 3.69 32.17 21.38
C HIS A 117 2.79 33.40 21.59
N ARG A 118 2.55 34.23 20.56
CA ARG A 118 1.61 35.36 20.66
C ARG A 118 0.15 34.93 20.53
N ILE A 119 -0.12 33.70 20.10
CA ILE A 119 -1.47 33.17 19.94
C ILE A 119 -1.85 32.50 21.27
N GLU A 120 -2.62 33.20 22.10
CA GLU A 120 -2.88 32.79 23.50
C GLU A 120 -3.34 31.33 23.63
N PRO A 121 -4.34 30.86 22.85
CA PRO A 121 -4.81 29.46 22.95
C PRO A 121 -3.79 28.41 22.50
N MET A 122 -2.74 28.81 21.76
CA MET A 122 -1.70 27.89 21.29
C MET A 122 -0.54 27.76 22.29
N LYS A 123 -0.31 28.75 23.15
CA LYS A 123 0.84 28.79 24.07
C LYS A 123 1.11 27.49 24.83
N PRO A 124 0.11 26.78 25.40
CA PRO A 124 0.37 25.53 26.13
C PRO A 124 0.99 24.42 25.28
N TYR A 125 0.80 24.50 23.97
CA TYR A 125 1.19 23.48 23.00
C TYR A 125 2.44 23.85 22.18
N ILE A 126 3.05 25.01 22.44
CA ILE A 126 4.28 25.43 21.76
C ILE A 126 5.46 25.33 22.71
N MET A 127 6.48 24.56 22.33
CA MET A 127 7.79 24.59 22.97
C MET A 127 8.63 25.70 22.32
N PRO A 128 8.98 26.78 23.05
CA PRO A 128 9.87 27.82 22.56
C PRO A 128 11.30 27.27 22.49
N VAL A 129 11.65 26.67 21.36
CA VAL A 129 13.03 26.27 21.07
C VAL A 129 13.37 26.83 19.71
N ASN A 130 14.53 27.46 19.60
CA ASN A 130 15.13 27.74 18.32
C ASN A 130 16.38 26.87 18.14
N PRO A 131 16.25 25.60 17.72
CA PRO A 131 17.41 24.76 17.39
C PRO A 131 18.07 25.17 16.06
N PHE A 132 17.64 26.29 15.44
CA PHE A 132 17.92 26.70 14.06
C PHE A 132 18.70 28.02 13.93
N GLU A 133 19.27 28.57 15.02
CA GLU A 133 19.97 29.87 15.00
C GLU A 133 21.45 29.79 15.45
N ASP A 134 22.35 30.28 14.60
CA ASP A 134 23.81 30.38 14.81
C ASP A 134 24.29 31.76 15.33
N ARG A 135 23.40 32.68 15.73
CA ARG A 135 23.79 34.04 16.17
C ARG A 135 23.47 34.34 17.64
N LYS A 136 24.54 34.62 18.40
CA LYS A 136 24.71 35.42 19.65
C LYS A 136 23.75 35.30 20.85
N ASP A 137 22.58 34.66 20.76
CA ASP A 137 21.70 34.38 21.91
C ASP A 137 21.80 32.92 22.40
N ALA A 138 23.02 32.37 22.40
CA ALA A 138 23.34 30.95 22.63
C ALA A 138 22.82 30.36 23.97
N GLN A 139 22.50 31.18 24.98
CA GLN A 139 21.90 30.70 26.23
C GLN A 139 20.42 30.28 26.07
N SER A 140 19.69 30.89 25.12
CA SER A 140 18.25 30.63 24.90
C SER A 140 18.00 29.29 24.18
N SER A 141 18.82 28.96 23.18
CA SER A 141 18.70 27.71 22.40
C SER A 141 19.05 26.47 23.22
N VAL A 142 20.07 26.55 24.10
CA VAL A 142 20.45 25.44 25.00
C VAL A 142 19.34 25.13 26.01
N THR A 143 18.72 26.18 26.57
CA THR A 143 17.60 26.03 27.52
C THR A 143 16.38 25.40 26.84
N GLY A 144 16.06 25.82 25.61
CA GLY A 144 14.96 25.24 24.84
C GLY A 144 15.19 23.75 24.52
N VAL A 145 16.40 23.37 24.08
CA VAL A 145 16.78 21.97 23.83
C VAL A 145 16.67 21.13 25.11
N LYS A 146 17.11 21.66 26.26
CA LYS A 146 16.98 20.99 27.56
C LYS A 146 15.52 20.76 27.93
N ASN A 147 14.66 21.75 27.74
CA ASN A 147 13.23 21.65 28.02
C ASN A 147 12.54 20.63 27.10
N ALA A 148 12.91 20.58 25.82
CA ALA A 148 12.41 19.58 24.89
C ALA A 148 12.78 18.15 25.33
N LEU A 149 14.04 17.93 25.72
CA LEU A 149 14.49 16.62 26.23
C LEU A 149 13.83 16.25 27.56
N MET A 150 13.61 17.22 28.45
CA MET A 150 12.90 17.00 29.72
C MET A 150 11.45 16.61 29.49
N HIS A 151 10.74 17.32 28.61
CA HIS A 151 9.36 16.99 28.21
C HIS A 151 9.25 15.56 27.66
N LEU A 152 10.20 15.15 26.82
CA LEU A 152 10.27 13.77 26.31
C LEU A 152 10.60 12.76 27.42
N LYS A 153 11.50 13.10 28.36
CA LYS A 153 11.85 12.24 29.49
C LYS A 153 10.68 12.03 30.46
N GLU A 154 9.77 12.99 30.56
CA GLU A 154 8.51 12.87 31.32
C GLU A 154 7.48 11.96 30.64
N GLY A 155 7.77 11.42 29.45
CA GLY A 155 6.88 10.52 28.72
C GLY A 155 5.94 11.23 27.75
N TYR A 156 6.12 12.54 27.55
CA TYR A 156 5.26 13.35 26.70
C TYR A 156 5.78 13.43 25.25
N PRO A 157 4.91 13.62 24.25
CA PRO A 157 5.31 13.61 22.86
C PRO A 157 5.64 15.01 22.35
N LEU A 158 6.50 15.08 21.33
CA LEU A 158 7.00 16.34 20.76
C LEU A 158 6.97 16.33 19.23
N GLY A 159 6.43 17.38 18.63
CA GLY A 159 6.43 17.58 17.18
C GLY A 159 7.55 18.49 16.70
N ILE A 160 8.19 18.09 15.61
CA ILE A 160 9.31 18.81 15.00
C ILE A 160 9.10 18.89 13.49
N PHE A 161 9.19 20.11 12.96
CA PHE A 161 9.34 20.38 11.53
C PHE A 161 10.84 20.64 11.26
N PRO A 162 11.63 19.62 10.87
CA PRO A 162 13.08 19.70 10.98
C PRO A 162 13.73 20.69 10.00
N ALA A 163 13.00 21.11 8.96
CA ALA A 163 13.44 22.12 8.01
C ALA A 163 13.43 23.54 8.56
N GLY A 164 12.72 23.82 9.67
CA GLY A 164 12.57 25.16 10.25
C GLY A 164 11.76 26.17 9.42
N GLU A 165 11.51 25.87 8.14
CA GLU A 165 10.79 26.72 7.20
C GLU A 165 9.90 25.91 6.25
N VAL A 166 9.11 26.62 5.45
CA VAL A 166 8.11 26.02 4.56
C VAL A 166 8.73 25.39 3.31
N SER A 167 8.11 24.31 2.81
CA SER A 167 8.60 23.59 1.62
C SER A 167 8.61 24.49 0.37
N THR A 168 9.80 24.74 -0.19
CA THR A 168 9.97 25.54 -1.42
C THR A 168 10.83 24.87 -2.48
N TYR A 169 11.54 23.79 -2.16
CA TYR A 169 12.48 23.14 -3.05
C TYR A 169 11.74 22.15 -3.97
N LYS A 170 12.13 22.07 -5.25
CA LYS A 170 11.47 21.20 -6.23
C LYS A 170 12.31 19.94 -6.44
N ASP A 171 11.78 18.79 -6.05
CA ASP A 171 12.34 17.46 -6.39
C ASP A 171 11.38 16.73 -7.34
N GLY A 172 11.77 16.65 -8.61
CA GLY A 172 10.92 16.10 -9.67
C GLY A 172 9.58 16.82 -9.78
N LYS A 173 8.50 16.13 -9.40
CA LYS A 173 7.11 16.67 -9.40
C LYS A 173 6.67 17.21 -8.03
N LEU A 174 7.40 16.90 -6.97
CA LEU A 174 7.06 17.29 -5.60
C LEU A 174 7.74 18.60 -5.22
N ILE A 175 7.10 19.32 -4.31
CA ILE A 175 7.72 20.43 -3.59
C ILE A 175 8.01 19.90 -2.19
N VAL A 176 9.28 19.93 -1.84
CA VAL A 176 9.85 19.36 -0.62
C VAL A 176 10.53 20.46 0.19
N ASP A 177 10.81 20.16 1.45
CA ASP A 177 11.61 21.03 2.31
C ASP A 177 13.02 21.21 1.76
N LYS A 178 13.69 22.28 2.18
CA LYS A 178 15.15 22.38 2.11
C LYS A 178 15.81 21.27 2.95
N PRO A 179 17.15 21.08 2.87
CA PRO A 179 17.86 20.19 3.80
C PRO A 179 17.41 20.45 5.24
N TRP A 180 17.22 19.37 6.00
CA TRP A 180 16.79 19.50 7.39
C TRP A 180 17.95 19.98 8.27
N GLU A 181 17.61 20.79 9.26
CA GLU A 181 18.58 21.51 10.08
C GLU A 181 19.29 20.56 11.06
N GLU A 182 20.61 20.58 11.08
CA GLU A 182 21.43 19.63 11.85
C GLU A 182 21.09 19.67 13.35
N GLY A 183 20.81 20.86 13.90
CA GLY A 183 20.41 21.03 15.30
C GLY A 183 19.13 20.29 15.67
N ALA A 184 18.13 20.28 14.78
CA ALA A 184 16.90 19.51 15.00
C ALA A 184 17.17 18.00 14.94
N ILE A 185 18.00 17.55 13.99
CA ILE A 185 18.36 16.13 13.87
C ILE A 185 19.12 15.64 15.10
N LYS A 186 20.09 16.41 15.60
CA LYS A 186 20.84 16.11 16.83
C LYS A 186 19.92 16.01 18.04
N LEU A 187 18.92 16.90 18.17
CA LEU A 187 17.91 16.83 19.23
C LEU A 187 17.12 15.51 19.14
N ILE A 188 16.63 15.17 17.94
CA ILE A 188 15.88 13.94 17.69
C ILE A 188 16.71 12.71 18.06
N GLN A 189 17.95 12.63 17.57
CA GLN A 189 18.86 11.51 17.79
C GLN A 189 19.20 11.34 19.29
N LYS A 190 19.40 12.46 20.00
CA LYS A 190 19.72 12.46 21.43
C LYS A 190 18.55 12.07 22.32
N ALA A 191 17.31 12.30 21.87
CA ALA A 191 16.12 12.00 22.66
C ALA A 191 15.93 10.50 22.91
N LYS A 192 16.43 9.63 22.01
CA LYS A 192 16.30 8.16 22.11
C LYS A 192 14.86 7.70 22.39
N VAL A 193 13.90 8.36 21.76
CA VAL A 193 12.48 7.97 21.79
C VAL A 193 12.06 7.57 20.38
N PRO A 194 10.98 6.79 20.24
CA PRO A 194 10.49 6.44 18.92
C PRO A 194 10.10 7.65 18.06
N ILE A 195 10.26 7.51 16.75
CA ILE A 195 9.98 8.59 15.77
C ILE A 195 8.80 8.19 14.89
N ILE A 196 7.88 9.12 14.66
CA ILE A 196 6.70 8.93 13.80
C ILE A 196 6.79 9.93 12.64
N PRO A 197 7.08 9.45 11.42
CA PRO A 197 7.03 10.29 10.22
C PRO A 197 5.58 10.72 9.92
N ILE A 198 5.37 12.00 9.63
CA ILE A 198 4.07 12.52 9.18
C ILE A 198 4.30 13.34 7.91
N TYR A 199 3.58 12.98 6.85
CA TYR A 199 3.69 13.65 5.56
C TYR A 199 2.42 14.42 5.22
N PHE A 200 2.56 15.71 4.98
CA PHE A 200 1.53 16.62 4.48
C PHE A 200 1.67 16.75 2.95
N HIS A 201 0.68 16.24 2.22
CA HIS A 201 0.60 16.37 0.77
C HIS A 201 -0.24 17.61 0.40
N ALA A 202 0.41 18.78 0.40
CA ALA A 202 -0.21 20.03 0.00
C ALA A 202 0.79 20.96 -0.67
N LYS A 203 0.28 22.04 -1.27
CA LYS A 203 1.10 23.10 -1.88
C LYS A 203 0.44 24.46 -1.78
N ASN A 204 1.27 25.49 -1.64
CA ASN A 204 0.84 26.89 -1.69
C ASN A 204 0.48 27.33 -3.13
N SER A 205 0.04 28.58 -3.28
CA SER A 205 -0.25 29.17 -4.58
C SER A 205 0.99 29.26 -5.49
N ARG A 206 0.78 29.37 -6.80
CA ARG A 206 1.89 29.57 -7.76
C ARG A 206 2.65 30.87 -7.48
N LEU A 207 1.93 31.92 -7.08
CA LEU A 207 2.51 33.22 -6.74
C LEU A 207 3.42 33.12 -5.51
N PHE A 208 3.04 32.32 -4.50
CA PHE A 208 3.92 32.06 -3.36
C PHE A 208 5.26 31.49 -3.82
N TYR A 209 5.27 30.45 -4.65
CA TYR A 209 6.53 29.85 -5.14
C TYR A 209 7.32 30.78 -6.05
N PHE A 210 6.66 31.67 -6.78
CA PHE A 210 7.34 32.72 -7.55
C PHE A 210 8.07 33.70 -6.62
N LEU A 211 7.38 34.23 -5.61
CA LEU A 211 7.95 35.16 -4.63
C LEU A 211 9.07 34.51 -3.79
N SER A 212 8.92 33.23 -3.43
CA SER A 212 9.94 32.48 -2.71
C SER A 212 11.24 32.27 -3.48
N LYS A 213 11.21 32.35 -4.81
CA LYS A 213 12.44 32.33 -5.62
C LYS A 213 13.11 33.70 -5.70
N LEU A 214 12.37 34.78 -5.44
CA LEU A 214 12.89 36.14 -5.49
C LEU A 214 13.58 36.51 -4.18
N ASP A 215 12.92 36.28 -3.04
CA ASP A 215 13.43 36.68 -1.73
C ASP A 215 12.71 35.99 -0.55
N ASP A 216 13.45 35.64 0.50
CA ASP A 216 12.94 34.93 1.69
C ASP A 216 11.99 35.78 2.56
N LYS A 217 12.13 37.12 2.56
CA LYS A 217 11.20 38.02 3.27
C LYS A 217 9.88 38.13 2.51
N LEU A 218 9.92 38.19 1.18
CA LEU A 218 8.70 38.17 0.35
C LEU A 218 7.91 36.87 0.53
N ARG A 219 8.61 35.73 0.61
CA ARG A 219 8.03 34.44 0.99
C ARG A 219 7.29 34.52 2.31
N THR A 220 7.98 34.97 3.36
CA THR A 220 7.42 35.05 4.73
C THR A 220 6.22 36.00 4.79
N ALA A 221 6.30 37.13 4.09
CA ALA A 221 5.20 38.09 3.99
C ALA A 221 3.97 37.53 3.28
N LYS A 222 4.12 36.60 2.33
CA LYS A 222 2.99 36.01 1.59
C LYS A 222 2.21 34.97 2.38
N LEU A 223 2.84 34.28 3.36
CA LEU A 223 2.25 33.18 4.12
C LEU A 223 0.88 33.47 4.76
N PRO A 224 0.63 34.62 5.40
CA PRO A 224 -0.70 34.97 5.94
C PRO A 224 -1.81 34.83 4.90
N SER A 225 -1.58 35.31 3.68
CA SER A 225 -2.59 35.23 2.61
C SER A 225 -2.74 33.81 2.03
N GLU A 226 -1.74 32.93 2.16
CA GLU A 226 -1.83 31.52 1.77
C GLU A 226 -2.76 30.72 2.68
N LEU A 227 -2.92 31.11 3.95
CA LEU A 227 -3.90 30.47 4.85
C LEU A 227 -5.32 30.50 4.27
N LEU A 228 -5.63 31.54 3.49
CA LEU A 228 -6.93 31.74 2.87
C LEU A 228 -7.04 31.13 1.46
N SER A 229 -5.95 30.60 0.90
CA SER A 229 -5.92 30.05 -0.46
C SER A 229 -6.32 28.57 -0.54
N GLN A 230 -6.42 27.88 0.60
CA GLN A 230 -6.64 26.42 0.68
C GLN A 230 -8.11 25.97 0.77
N LYS A 231 -9.06 26.91 0.76
CA LYS A 231 -10.51 26.67 0.99
C LYS A 231 -11.17 25.55 0.17
N SER A 232 -10.65 25.27 -1.02
CA SER A 232 -11.24 24.31 -1.97
C SER A 232 -10.31 23.14 -2.27
N ARG A 233 -9.28 22.91 -1.44
CA ARG A 233 -8.29 21.86 -1.64
C ARG A 233 -8.25 20.98 -0.40
N VAL A 234 -8.39 19.68 -0.62
CA VAL A 234 -8.23 18.69 0.45
C VAL A 234 -6.74 18.46 0.69
N ILE A 235 -6.30 18.70 1.92
CA ILE A 235 -4.95 18.39 2.40
C ILE A 235 -4.90 16.91 2.74
N LYS A 236 -4.07 16.12 2.07
CA LYS A 236 -3.91 14.70 2.42
C LYS A 236 -2.76 14.56 3.42
N VAL A 237 -3.00 13.85 4.51
CA VAL A 237 -1.98 13.57 5.52
C VAL A 237 -1.76 12.06 5.61
N ARG A 238 -0.51 11.66 5.74
CA ARG A 238 -0.11 10.27 6.03
C ARG A 238 0.72 10.22 7.28
N ILE A 239 0.48 9.21 8.10
CA ILE A 239 1.25 8.92 9.31
C ILE A 239 1.96 7.60 9.09
N GLY A 240 3.29 7.64 9.04
CA GLY A 240 4.14 6.47 8.88
C GLY A 240 4.15 5.57 10.10
N LYS A 241 4.83 4.43 10.00
CA LYS A 241 5.04 3.56 11.16
C LYS A 241 6.10 4.15 12.08
N GLN A 242 5.99 3.78 13.36
CA GLN A 242 6.96 4.16 14.36
C GLN A 242 8.33 3.55 14.05
N ILE A 243 9.35 4.39 13.98
CA ILE A 243 10.75 4.01 13.89
C ILE A 243 11.23 3.75 15.33
N SER A 244 11.51 2.47 15.63
CA SER A 244 11.99 2.05 16.94
C SER A 244 13.37 2.60 17.26
N VAL A 245 13.71 2.75 18.54
CA VAL A 245 15.05 3.21 18.96
C VAL A 245 16.14 2.28 18.42
N ASN A 246 15.92 0.98 18.44
CA ASN A 246 16.86 0.00 17.89
C ASN A 246 17.17 0.24 16.41
N ASN A 247 16.17 0.62 15.60
CA ASN A 247 16.43 0.96 14.19
C ASN A 247 17.14 2.30 14.02
N GLN A 248 17.00 3.22 14.98
CA GLN A 248 17.73 4.49 14.96
C GLN A 248 19.22 4.28 15.23
N GLU A 249 19.56 3.33 16.11
CA GLU A 249 20.95 3.02 16.49
C GLU A 249 21.78 2.42 15.36
N GLU A 250 21.15 1.94 14.27
CA GLU A 250 21.84 1.52 13.05
C GLU A 250 22.54 2.69 12.32
N TYR A 251 22.18 3.94 12.64
CA TYR A 251 22.68 5.16 11.98
C TYR A 251 23.53 6.00 12.95
N CYS A 252 24.84 5.73 12.98
CA CYS A 252 25.78 6.42 13.87
C CYS A 252 26.04 7.88 13.43
N ASN A 253 26.04 8.15 12.13
CA ASN A 253 26.27 9.48 11.58
C ASN A 253 24.96 10.29 11.55
N THR A 254 25.00 11.54 12.01
CA THR A 254 23.85 12.45 12.03
C THR A 254 23.26 12.71 10.63
N GLN A 255 24.11 12.79 9.59
CA GLN A 255 23.68 12.97 8.21
C GLN A 255 22.94 11.73 7.69
N ASP A 256 23.50 10.54 7.86
CA ASP A 256 22.85 9.28 7.45
C ASP A 256 21.52 9.08 8.19
N PHE A 257 21.50 9.43 9.49
CA PHE A 257 20.29 9.41 10.29
C PHE A 257 19.24 10.39 9.75
N CYS A 258 19.64 11.62 9.43
CA CYS A 258 18.79 12.64 8.81
C CYS A 258 18.19 12.13 7.50
N ASP A 259 19.03 11.60 6.60
CA ASP A 259 18.62 11.11 5.30
C ASP A 259 17.64 9.93 5.45
N PHE A 260 17.88 9.01 6.39
CA PHE A 260 16.98 7.92 6.71
C PHE A 260 15.58 8.41 7.14
N ILE A 261 15.50 9.28 8.15
CA ILE A 261 14.19 9.76 8.65
C ILE A 261 13.47 10.64 7.63
N ARG A 262 14.22 11.46 6.89
CA ARG A 262 13.68 12.31 5.82
C ARG A 262 13.10 11.45 4.72
N ARG A 263 13.82 10.42 4.32
CA ARG A 263 13.40 9.50 3.25
C ARG A 263 12.16 8.72 3.62
N LYS A 264 12.11 8.16 4.85
CA LYS A 264 10.89 7.54 5.39
C LYS A 264 9.68 8.49 5.31
N THR A 265 9.88 9.77 5.66
CA THR A 265 8.82 10.78 5.59
C THR A 265 8.34 11.03 4.16
N TYR A 266 9.27 11.23 3.20
CA TYR A 266 8.91 11.54 1.82
C TYR A 266 8.41 10.33 1.00
N MET A 267 8.74 9.10 1.38
CA MET A 267 8.18 7.90 0.74
C MET A 267 6.65 7.82 0.89
N LEU A 268 6.09 8.39 1.96
CA LEU A 268 4.63 8.50 2.17
C LEU A 268 3.94 9.37 1.11
N ALA A 269 4.69 10.16 0.33
CA ALA A 269 4.18 10.98 -0.76
C ALA A 269 3.85 10.17 -2.02
N ASN A 270 4.48 9.01 -2.20
CA ASN A 270 4.48 8.27 -3.45
C ASN A 270 3.09 7.80 -3.90
N PRO A 271 2.17 7.36 -3.02
CA PRO A 271 0.81 7.04 -3.41
C PRO A 271 0.01 8.21 -3.97
N PHE A 272 0.37 9.45 -3.64
CA PHE A 272 -0.31 10.64 -4.13
C PHE A 272 0.27 11.20 -5.43
N GLN A 273 1.37 10.64 -5.93
CA GLN A 273 1.94 11.05 -7.21
C GLN A 273 1.00 10.62 -8.34
N LYS A 274 0.11 11.53 -8.75
CA LYS A 274 -0.72 11.32 -9.93
C LYS A 274 0.16 11.21 -11.16
N GLU A 275 -0.12 10.20 -11.99
CA GLU A 275 0.41 10.20 -13.34
C GLU A 275 -0.03 11.47 -14.06
N SER A 276 0.89 12.09 -14.78
CA SER A 276 0.49 12.98 -15.85
C SER A 276 -0.17 12.08 -16.88
N LYS A 277 -1.50 12.03 -16.91
CA LYS A 277 -2.23 11.58 -18.08
C LYS A 277 -1.79 12.50 -19.21
N LYS A 278 -0.71 12.17 -19.91
CA LYS A 278 -0.53 12.68 -21.27
C LYS A 278 -1.80 12.22 -21.97
N LEU A 279 -2.66 13.15 -22.35
CA LEU A 279 -3.85 12.80 -23.11
C LEU A 279 -3.35 12.12 -24.38
N SER A 280 -3.38 10.78 -24.36
CA SER A 280 -3.27 10.00 -25.57
C SER A 280 -4.51 10.34 -26.38
N THR A 281 -4.33 10.97 -27.53
CA THR A 281 -5.39 11.28 -28.48
C THR A 281 -6.03 10.01 -29.06
N SER A 282 -5.52 8.82 -28.74
CA SER A 282 -6.14 7.55 -29.08
C SER A 282 -7.10 7.08 -27.97
N SER A 283 -8.39 7.24 -28.26
CA SER A 283 -9.58 6.72 -27.55
C SER A 283 -9.99 7.43 -26.25
N LEU A 284 -10.75 8.51 -26.42
CA LEU A 284 -11.74 9.05 -25.47
C LEU A 284 -12.89 8.05 -25.18
N LYS A 285 -12.59 6.78 -24.92
CA LYS A 285 -13.59 5.86 -24.36
C LYS A 285 -13.67 6.16 -22.87
N LEU A 286 -14.79 6.75 -22.44
CA LEU A 286 -15.17 6.79 -21.03
C LEU A 286 -15.01 5.38 -20.46
N PRO A 287 -14.35 5.19 -19.30
CA PRO A 287 -14.28 3.89 -18.68
C PRO A 287 -15.72 3.41 -18.44
N LYS A 288 -16.06 2.25 -19.02
CA LYS A 288 -17.40 1.66 -18.84
C LYS A 288 -17.59 1.40 -17.35
N SER A 289 -18.75 1.77 -16.81
CA SER A 289 -19.11 1.38 -15.45
C SER A 289 -19.14 -0.14 -15.34
N PRO A 290 -18.67 -0.73 -14.22
CA PRO A 290 -18.74 -2.17 -14.02
C PRO A 290 -20.19 -2.66 -14.16
N LYS A 291 -20.40 -3.79 -14.84
CA LYS A 291 -21.72 -4.41 -14.94
C LYS A 291 -22.15 -4.94 -13.57
N GLU A 292 -23.45 -4.96 -13.30
CA GLU A 292 -23.97 -5.63 -12.11
C GLU A 292 -23.60 -7.12 -12.14
N ILE A 293 -23.12 -7.64 -11.02
CA ILE A 293 -22.74 -9.04 -10.90
C ILE A 293 -24.01 -9.88 -10.87
N VAL A 294 -24.02 -10.98 -11.62
CA VAL A 294 -25.16 -11.90 -11.64
C VAL A 294 -25.49 -12.44 -10.25
N GLY A 295 -26.77 -12.72 -10.00
CA GLY A 295 -27.21 -13.40 -8.78
C GLY A 295 -26.70 -14.84 -8.70
N GLN A 296 -26.64 -15.37 -7.47
CA GLN A 296 -26.36 -16.79 -7.23
C GLN A 296 -27.46 -17.66 -7.86
N LYS A 297 -27.07 -18.77 -8.50
CA LYS A 297 -28.00 -19.76 -9.06
C LYS A 297 -28.48 -20.76 -8.01
N ASN A 298 -29.33 -21.69 -8.42
CA ASN A 298 -29.93 -22.71 -7.56
C ASN A 298 -28.85 -23.56 -6.86
N ILE A 299 -28.87 -23.55 -5.53
CA ILE A 299 -27.92 -24.26 -4.65
C ILE A 299 -28.12 -25.77 -4.73
N ASP A 300 -29.36 -26.25 -4.82
CA ASP A 300 -29.67 -27.69 -4.89
C ASP A 300 -29.01 -28.36 -6.11
N LYS A 301 -28.93 -27.65 -7.24
CA LYS A 301 -28.21 -28.14 -8.43
C LYS A 301 -26.71 -28.23 -8.22
N MET A 302 -26.12 -27.29 -7.47
CA MET A 302 -24.70 -27.38 -7.11
C MET A 302 -24.45 -28.55 -6.16
N ILE A 303 -25.34 -28.77 -5.18
CA ILE A 303 -25.27 -29.92 -4.28
C ILE A 303 -25.34 -31.22 -5.07
N ALA A 304 -26.30 -31.34 -6.00
CA ALA A 304 -26.41 -32.52 -6.86
C ALA A 304 -25.15 -32.77 -7.71
N GLU A 305 -24.49 -31.71 -8.20
CA GLU A 305 -23.21 -31.83 -8.91
C GLU A 305 -22.09 -32.32 -7.98
N VAL A 306 -22.00 -31.81 -6.75
CA VAL A 306 -21.04 -32.28 -5.73
C VAL A 306 -21.29 -33.74 -5.37
N ASP A 307 -22.55 -34.13 -5.15
CA ASP A 307 -22.93 -35.51 -4.83
C ASP A 307 -22.60 -36.45 -5.99
N ALA A 308 -22.86 -36.03 -7.23
CA ALA A 308 -22.47 -36.78 -8.42
C ALA A 308 -20.95 -36.96 -8.52
N LEU A 309 -20.16 -35.93 -8.19
CA LEU A 309 -18.69 -36.08 -8.12
C LEU A 309 -18.27 -37.01 -6.99
N ARG A 310 -18.91 -36.92 -5.81
CA ARG A 310 -18.61 -37.77 -4.66
C ARG A 310 -18.85 -39.25 -4.98
N ASN A 311 -19.97 -39.56 -5.63
CA ASN A 311 -20.35 -40.93 -5.98
C ASN A 311 -19.49 -41.53 -7.10
N ASN A 312 -18.91 -40.71 -7.96
CA ASN A 312 -18.08 -41.15 -9.10
C ASN A 312 -16.57 -41.08 -8.80
N GLY A 313 -16.15 -41.00 -7.53
CA GLY A 313 -14.74 -40.93 -7.17
C GLY A 313 -14.02 -39.63 -7.57
N GLY A 314 -14.75 -38.55 -7.87
CA GLY A 314 -14.19 -37.26 -8.28
C GLY A 314 -13.65 -36.39 -7.14
N ARG A 315 -13.75 -36.86 -5.89
CA ARG A 315 -13.23 -36.16 -4.70
C ARG A 315 -11.75 -36.46 -4.54
N LEU A 316 -10.91 -35.43 -4.52
CA LEU A 316 -9.47 -35.57 -4.32
C LEU A 316 -9.10 -35.79 -2.85
N LEU A 317 -9.73 -35.04 -1.94
CA LEU A 317 -9.52 -35.19 -0.50
C LEU A 317 -10.69 -34.62 0.31
N LYS A 318 -10.80 -35.07 1.56
CA LYS A 318 -11.75 -34.56 2.54
C LYS A 318 -11.03 -34.23 3.85
N SER A 319 -11.34 -33.09 4.44
CA SER A 319 -10.85 -32.70 5.77
C SER A 319 -11.98 -32.03 6.55
N LYS A 320 -12.51 -32.72 7.57
CA LYS A 320 -13.71 -32.31 8.30
C LYS A 320 -14.89 -32.05 7.33
N ASN A 321 -15.45 -30.85 7.34
CA ASN A 321 -16.52 -30.39 6.47
C ASN A 321 -16.04 -29.93 5.08
N TYR A 322 -14.73 -29.86 4.84
CA TYR A 322 -14.20 -29.41 3.56
C TYR A 322 -13.90 -30.58 2.62
N GLU A 323 -14.30 -30.45 1.36
CA GLU A 323 -14.03 -31.40 0.29
C GLU A 323 -13.38 -30.69 -0.90
N VAL A 324 -12.35 -31.29 -1.49
CA VAL A 324 -11.66 -30.76 -2.67
C VAL A 324 -11.96 -31.63 -3.88
N TYR A 325 -12.30 -30.99 -4.99
CA TYR A 325 -12.68 -31.65 -6.24
C TYR A 325 -11.89 -31.09 -7.41
N PHE A 326 -11.66 -31.93 -8.42
CA PHE A 326 -11.02 -31.54 -9.68
C PHE A 326 -11.85 -32.05 -10.86
N SER A 327 -12.46 -31.14 -11.62
CA SER A 327 -13.44 -31.52 -12.65
C SER A 327 -13.52 -30.54 -13.81
N LEU A 328 -13.94 -31.02 -14.97
CA LEU A 328 -14.25 -30.19 -16.14
C LEU A 328 -15.59 -29.47 -15.97
N SER A 329 -15.68 -28.25 -16.50
CA SER A 329 -16.90 -27.42 -16.48
C SER A 329 -18.16 -28.15 -16.95
N LYS A 330 -18.04 -29.05 -17.95
CA LYS A 330 -19.19 -29.84 -18.46
C LYS A 330 -19.85 -30.74 -17.42
N LYS A 331 -19.11 -31.22 -16.42
CA LYS A 331 -19.63 -32.07 -15.34
C LYS A 331 -20.21 -31.26 -14.19
N ILE A 332 -19.88 -29.98 -14.10
CA ILE A 332 -20.22 -29.10 -12.98
C ILE A 332 -20.70 -27.70 -13.44
N PRO A 333 -21.65 -27.59 -14.39
CA PRO A 333 -22.01 -26.31 -14.99
C PRO A 333 -22.56 -25.28 -13.99
N ASN A 334 -23.25 -25.70 -12.94
CA ASN A 334 -23.76 -24.78 -11.92
C ASN A 334 -22.64 -24.30 -10.98
N ILE A 335 -21.74 -25.19 -10.58
CA ILE A 335 -20.55 -24.81 -9.79
C ILE A 335 -19.62 -23.91 -10.62
N THR A 336 -19.38 -24.18 -11.91
CA THR A 336 -18.54 -23.30 -12.76
C THR A 336 -19.17 -21.92 -12.90
N PHE A 337 -20.49 -21.82 -13.04
CA PHE A 337 -21.18 -20.54 -13.01
C PHE A 337 -20.94 -19.80 -11.68
N GLU A 338 -21.06 -20.51 -10.56
CA GLU A 338 -20.82 -19.93 -9.25
C GLU A 338 -19.36 -19.50 -9.04
N ILE A 339 -18.40 -20.30 -9.52
CA ILE A 339 -16.98 -19.95 -9.55
C ILE A 339 -16.78 -18.62 -10.30
N GLY A 340 -17.37 -18.45 -11.48
CA GLY A 340 -17.25 -17.21 -12.24
C GLY A 340 -17.85 -15.99 -11.53
N ARG A 341 -18.97 -16.19 -10.83
CA ARG A 341 -19.61 -15.14 -10.03
C ARG A 341 -18.73 -14.75 -8.83
N LEU A 342 -18.25 -15.73 -8.08
CA LEU A 342 -17.41 -15.53 -6.89
C LEU A 342 -16.03 -14.95 -7.23
N ARG A 343 -15.45 -15.34 -8.38
CA ARG A 343 -14.24 -14.71 -8.94
C ARG A 343 -14.45 -13.20 -9.10
N GLU A 344 -15.48 -12.80 -9.83
CA GLU A 344 -15.72 -11.38 -10.10
C GLU A 344 -15.97 -10.58 -8.81
N ILE A 345 -16.72 -11.14 -7.85
CA ILE A 345 -16.91 -10.53 -6.52
C ILE A 345 -15.56 -10.32 -5.83
N THR A 346 -14.77 -11.40 -5.73
CA THR A 346 -13.51 -11.40 -4.99
C THR A 346 -12.48 -10.47 -5.63
N PHE A 347 -12.36 -10.50 -6.96
CA PHE A 347 -11.38 -9.69 -7.68
C PHE A 347 -11.74 -8.20 -7.69
N ARG A 348 -13.02 -7.85 -7.85
CA ARG A 348 -13.43 -6.43 -7.79
C ARG A 348 -13.19 -5.80 -6.43
N GLU A 349 -13.35 -6.55 -5.35
CA GLU A 349 -13.14 -6.06 -3.99
C GLU A 349 -11.70 -5.53 -3.80
N VAL A 350 -10.72 -6.21 -4.40
CA VAL A 350 -9.31 -5.81 -4.37
C VAL A 350 -8.91 -4.92 -5.55
N GLY A 351 -9.89 -4.42 -6.32
CA GLY A 351 -9.70 -3.53 -7.46
C GLY A 351 -9.04 -4.20 -8.68
N GLU A 352 -9.20 -5.50 -8.81
CA GLU A 352 -8.93 -6.29 -10.00
C GLU A 352 -10.27 -6.61 -10.70
N GLY A 353 -10.35 -7.72 -11.44
CA GLY A 353 -11.59 -8.21 -12.03
C GLY A 353 -11.82 -7.73 -13.46
N THR A 354 -12.78 -8.40 -14.12
CA THR A 354 -13.08 -8.16 -15.54
C THR A 354 -14.00 -6.95 -15.76
N ASN A 355 -14.70 -6.52 -14.71
CA ASN A 355 -15.81 -5.56 -14.73
C ASN A 355 -17.03 -6.05 -15.53
N GLU A 356 -17.07 -7.33 -15.90
CA GLU A 356 -18.21 -8.00 -16.52
C GLU A 356 -19.12 -8.61 -15.44
N SER A 357 -20.33 -9.02 -15.80
CA SER A 357 -21.30 -9.54 -14.82
C SER A 357 -20.89 -10.90 -14.22
N ILE A 358 -19.93 -11.58 -14.83
CA ILE A 358 -19.37 -12.88 -14.44
C ILE A 358 -17.96 -13.05 -15.04
N ASP A 359 -17.02 -13.61 -14.28
CA ASP A 359 -15.65 -13.92 -14.76
C ASP A 359 -15.56 -15.37 -15.28
N LEU A 360 -16.11 -15.57 -16.48
CA LEU A 360 -15.94 -16.79 -17.27
C LEU A 360 -15.54 -16.43 -18.70
N ASP A 361 -14.65 -17.23 -19.28
CA ASP A 361 -14.18 -17.05 -20.65
C ASP A 361 -14.17 -18.38 -21.41
N THR A 362 -13.60 -18.38 -22.62
CA THR A 362 -13.53 -19.57 -23.47
C THR A 362 -12.66 -20.69 -22.88
N PHE A 363 -11.67 -20.35 -22.06
CA PHE A 363 -10.76 -21.32 -21.45
C PHE A 363 -11.49 -22.18 -20.41
N ASP A 364 -12.45 -21.62 -19.66
CA ASP A 364 -13.26 -22.37 -18.68
C ASP A 364 -14.05 -23.55 -19.31
N SER A 365 -14.24 -23.57 -20.64
CA SER A 365 -14.94 -24.67 -21.32
C SER A 365 -14.13 -25.97 -21.46
N TYR A 366 -12.79 -25.88 -21.38
CA TYR A 366 -11.88 -27.02 -21.51
C TYR A 366 -10.78 -27.08 -20.45
N TYR A 367 -10.66 -26.06 -19.59
CA TYR A 367 -9.85 -26.16 -18.38
C TYR A 367 -10.62 -26.94 -17.31
N HIS A 368 -9.86 -27.59 -16.45
CA HIS A 368 -10.40 -28.16 -15.23
C HIS A 368 -10.50 -27.07 -14.15
N HIS A 369 -11.38 -27.32 -13.19
CA HIS A 369 -11.55 -26.50 -12.00
C HIS A 369 -11.20 -27.34 -10.78
N LEU A 370 -10.17 -26.91 -10.06
CA LEU A 370 -9.88 -27.38 -8.71
C LEU A 370 -10.66 -26.47 -7.75
N PHE A 371 -11.62 -26.99 -7.00
CA PHE A 371 -12.42 -26.16 -6.09
C PHE A 371 -12.59 -26.80 -4.72
N LEU A 372 -12.73 -25.94 -3.73
CA LEU A 372 -12.98 -26.28 -2.34
C LEU A 372 -14.46 -26.05 -2.03
N TRP A 373 -15.12 -27.10 -1.56
CA TRP A 373 -16.50 -27.11 -1.12
C TRP A 373 -16.57 -27.16 0.40
N ASP A 374 -17.41 -26.33 1.00
CA ASP A 374 -17.80 -26.44 2.41
C ASP A 374 -19.13 -27.19 2.49
N ASP A 375 -19.09 -28.44 2.95
CA ASP A 375 -20.25 -29.32 2.98
C ASP A 375 -21.24 -28.98 4.11
N GLU A 376 -20.82 -28.26 5.15
CA GLU A 376 -21.75 -27.76 6.18
C GLU A 376 -22.50 -26.53 5.66
N ALA A 377 -21.76 -25.58 5.07
CA ALA A 377 -22.35 -24.34 4.56
C ALA A 377 -22.92 -24.46 3.13
N LYS A 378 -22.78 -25.63 2.50
CA LYS A 378 -23.19 -25.96 1.12
C LYS A 378 -22.79 -24.89 0.10
N LYS A 379 -21.51 -24.49 0.08
CA LYS A 379 -21.02 -23.46 -0.85
C LYS A 379 -19.57 -23.66 -1.29
N VAL A 380 -19.24 -23.05 -2.44
CA VAL A 380 -17.87 -22.95 -2.94
C VAL A 380 -17.10 -21.92 -2.12
N VAL A 381 -15.94 -22.32 -1.61
CA VAL A 381 -15.07 -21.47 -0.76
C VAL A 381 -13.97 -20.80 -1.58
N GLY A 382 -13.45 -21.49 -2.58
CA GLY A 382 -12.36 -21.01 -3.41
C GLY A 382 -12.05 -22.01 -4.52
N ALA A 383 -11.36 -21.55 -5.56
CA ALA A 383 -11.02 -22.41 -6.68
C ALA A 383 -9.79 -21.91 -7.44
N TYR A 384 -9.24 -22.81 -8.26
CA TYR A 384 -8.23 -22.59 -9.28
C TYR A 384 -8.78 -23.06 -10.63
N ARG A 385 -8.47 -22.31 -11.70
CA ARG A 385 -8.57 -22.83 -13.08
C ARG A 385 -7.26 -23.55 -13.40
N MET A 386 -7.33 -24.76 -13.92
CA MET A 386 -6.17 -25.62 -14.17
C MET A 386 -6.23 -26.24 -15.57
N GLY A 387 -5.25 -25.89 -16.40
CA GLY A 387 -5.13 -26.35 -17.78
C GLY A 387 -4.07 -27.42 -17.90
N LEU A 388 -4.45 -28.63 -18.34
CA LEU A 388 -3.51 -29.74 -18.53
C LEU A 388 -2.78 -29.57 -19.87
N GLY A 389 -1.48 -29.25 -19.83
CA GLY A 389 -0.74 -28.74 -20.98
C GLY A 389 -0.68 -29.69 -22.17
N LYS A 390 -0.64 -31.00 -21.92
CA LYS A 390 -0.56 -32.03 -22.96
C LYS A 390 -1.84 -32.11 -23.77
N GLU A 391 -2.98 -32.04 -23.10
CA GLU A 391 -4.31 -32.02 -23.74
C GLU A 391 -4.54 -30.72 -24.50
N ILE A 392 -4.20 -29.59 -23.87
CA ILE A 392 -4.37 -28.26 -24.45
C ILE A 392 -3.48 -28.10 -25.70
N TYR A 393 -2.19 -28.39 -25.58
CA TYR A 393 -1.23 -28.21 -26.67
C TYR A 393 -1.57 -29.12 -27.86
N LYS A 394 -1.92 -30.38 -27.62
CA LYS A 394 -2.34 -31.31 -28.68
C LYS A 394 -3.55 -30.81 -29.48
N LYS A 395 -4.50 -30.15 -28.82
CA LYS A 395 -5.78 -29.76 -29.45
C LYS A 395 -5.79 -28.32 -30.00
N TYR A 396 -5.12 -27.40 -29.32
CA TYR A 396 -5.20 -25.96 -29.58
C TYR A 396 -3.83 -25.30 -29.80
N GLY A 397 -2.73 -26.07 -29.68
CA GLY A 397 -1.37 -25.54 -29.70
C GLY A 397 -1.11 -24.54 -28.57
N ILE A 398 -0.10 -23.69 -28.74
CA ILE A 398 0.28 -22.67 -27.74
C ILE A 398 -0.84 -21.64 -27.49
N GLN A 399 -1.74 -21.42 -28.46
CA GLN A 399 -2.84 -20.46 -28.33
C GLN A 399 -3.95 -20.94 -27.38
N GLY A 400 -3.97 -22.25 -27.04
CA GLY A 400 -4.88 -22.82 -26.07
C GLY A 400 -4.58 -22.43 -24.62
N PHE A 401 -3.41 -21.85 -24.34
CA PHE A 401 -3.02 -21.42 -23.00
C PHE A 401 -3.51 -20.01 -22.70
N TYR A 402 -4.12 -19.77 -21.54
CA TYR A 402 -4.59 -18.42 -21.17
C TYR A 402 -3.42 -17.44 -21.04
N ILE A 403 -2.28 -17.86 -20.46
CA ILE A 403 -1.08 -17.03 -20.37
C ILE A 403 -0.54 -16.62 -21.74
N HIS A 404 -0.85 -17.35 -22.83
CA HIS A 404 -0.52 -16.91 -24.19
C HIS A 404 -1.30 -15.65 -24.59
N THR A 405 -2.40 -15.30 -23.93
CA THR A 405 -3.10 -14.03 -24.15
C THR A 405 -2.33 -12.82 -23.61
N LEU A 406 -1.43 -13.05 -22.64
CA LEU A 406 -0.65 -12.02 -21.93
C LEU A 406 0.82 -11.99 -22.38
N PHE A 407 1.38 -13.15 -22.73
CA PHE A 407 2.79 -13.31 -23.08
C PHE A 407 2.94 -14.00 -24.45
N LYS A 408 4.01 -13.68 -25.16
CA LYS A 408 4.49 -14.43 -26.31
C LYS A 408 5.55 -15.42 -25.82
N PHE A 409 5.46 -16.66 -26.26
CA PHE A 409 6.39 -17.73 -25.94
C PHE A 409 7.12 -18.12 -27.21
N GLU A 410 8.44 -18.26 -27.12
CA GLU A 410 9.27 -18.79 -28.22
C GLU A 410 9.13 -20.33 -28.30
N PRO A 411 9.32 -20.93 -29.50
CA PRO A 411 9.12 -22.37 -29.72
C PRO A 411 9.91 -23.30 -28.77
N GLU A 412 11.06 -22.84 -28.29
CA GLU A 412 11.95 -23.51 -27.34
C GLU A 412 11.23 -23.88 -26.04
N LEU A 413 10.20 -23.12 -25.66
CA LEU A 413 9.40 -23.39 -24.47
C LEU A 413 8.16 -24.24 -24.73
N TYR A 414 7.84 -24.60 -25.97
CA TYR A 414 6.61 -25.35 -26.25
C TYR A 414 6.57 -26.71 -25.56
N THR A 415 7.71 -27.41 -25.49
CA THR A 415 7.83 -28.67 -24.74
C THR A 415 7.63 -28.47 -23.25
N MET A 416 8.11 -27.37 -22.67
CA MET A 416 7.86 -27.04 -21.26
C MET A 416 6.35 -26.77 -21.04
N MET A 417 5.72 -26.04 -21.95
CA MET A 417 4.29 -25.72 -21.91
C MET A 417 3.42 -26.98 -22.00
N GLU A 418 3.75 -27.92 -22.90
CA GLU A 418 3.07 -29.21 -23.02
C GLU A 418 3.19 -30.03 -21.72
N ASN A 419 4.35 -30.00 -21.06
CA ASN A 419 4.61 -30.70 -19.79
C ASN A 419 4.23 -29.86 -18.56
N SER A 420 3.36 -28.86 -18.70
CA SER A 420 2.94 -27.99 -17.60
C SER A 420 1.46 -28.14 -17.25
N VAL A 421 1.11 -27.86 -16.00
CA VAL A 421 -0.25 -27.50 -15.62
C VAL A 421 -0.32 -25.99 -15.48
N GLU A 422 -1.11 -25.35 -16.34
CA GLU A 422 -1.37 -23.92 -16.25
C GLU A 422 -2.39 -23.63 -15.15
N MET A 423 -2.02 -22.83 -14.16
CA MET A 423 -2.87 -22.40 -13.06
C MET A 423 -3.23 -20.92 -13.20
N GLY A 424 -4.49 -20.59 -12.94
CA GLY A 424 -4.93 -19.20 -12.98
C GLY A 424 -6.25 -18.97 -12.25
N ARG A 425 -6.66 -17.69 -12.17
CA ARG A 425 -7.93 -17.27 -11.56
C ARG A 425 -8.15 -17.87 -10.16
N ALA A 426 -7.08 -17.93 -9.38
CA ALA A 426 -7.10 -18.44 -8.02
C ALA A 426 -7.79 -17.44 -7.08
N PHE A 427 -8.77 -17.90 -6.32
CA PHE A 427 -9.46 -17.05 -5.35
C PHE A 427 -9.95 -17.85 -4.14
N ILE A 428 -10.17 -17.15 -3.04
CA ILE A 428 -10.89 -17.61 -1.84
C ILE A 428 -11.86 -16.49 -1.48
N ILE A 429 -13.12 -16.82 -1.20
CA ILE A 429 -14.13 -15.82 -0.84
C ILE A 429 -13.78 -15.13 0.48
N LYS A 430 -14.16 -13.86 0.60
CA LYS A 430 -13.75 -12.95 1.69
C LYS A 430 -13.89 -13.56 3.09
N GLU A 431 -14.99 -14.26 3.36
CA GLU A 431 -15.30 -14.83 4.67
C GLU A 431 -14.33 -15.95 5.10
N TYR A 432 -13.55 -16.47 4.15
CA TYR A 432 -12.62 -17.59 4.34
C TYR A 432 -11.14 -17.17 4.16
N GLN A 433 -10.85 -15.98 3.66
CA GLN A 433 -9.47 -15.54 3.38
C GLN A 433 -8.59 -15.45 4.64
N GLN A 434 -9.16 -15.12 5.80
CA GLN A 434 -8.43 -15.07 7.09
C GLN A 434 -8.30 -16.45 7.76
N LYS A 435 -8.92 -17.49 7.20
CA LYS A 435 -8.81 -18.86 7.73
C LYS A 435 -7.62 -19.55 7.05
N PRO A 436 -6.77 -20.28 7.80
CA PRO A 436 -5.61 -20.96 7.21
C PRO A 436 -6.00 -22.18 6.35
N MET A 437 -7.08 -22.88 6.71
CA MET A 437 -7.48 -24.16 6.09
C MET A 437 -7.82 -24.06 4.59
N PRO A 438 -8.59 -23.07 4.10
CA PRO A 438 -8.99 -23.03 2.70
C PRO A 438 -7.83 -23.00 1.71
N LEU A 439 -6.85 -22.12 1.93
CA LEU A 439 -5.66 -22.04 1.06
C LEU A 439 -4.80 -23.30 1.19
N PHE A 440 -4.68 -23.84 2.41
CA PHE A 440 -3.94 -25.07 2.65
C PHE A 440 -4.54 -26.26 1.88
N LEU A 441 -5.86 -26.46 1.93
CA LEU A 441 -6.54 -27.58 1.26
C LEU A 441 -6.52 -27.44 -0.26
N LEU A 442 -6.66 -26.23 -0.80
CA LEU A 442 -6.49 -26.00 -2.25
C LEU A 442 -5.07 -26.37 -2.70
N TRP A 443 -4.05 -25.97 -1.94
CA TRP A 443 -2.67 -26.36 -2.24
C TRP A 443 -2.43 -27.86 -2.12
N LYS A 444 -3.05 -28.50 -1.15
CA LYS A 444 -3.05 -29.95 -1.03
C LYS A 444 -3.63 -30.61 -2.28
N GLY A 445 -4.75 -30.09 -2.78
CA GLY A 445 -5.35 -30.50 -4.04
C GLY A 445 -4.41 -30.35 -5.25
N ILE A 446 -3.65 -29.25 -5.33
CA ILE A 446 -2.62 -29.06 -6.37
C ILE A 446 -1.56 -30.17 -6.28
N VAL A 447 -1.09 -30.51 -5.07
CA VAL A 447 -0.11 -31.61 -4.90
C VAL A 447 -0.72 -32.95 -5.31
N HIS A 448 -1.96 -33.26 -4.90
CA HIS A 448 -2.66 -34.48 -5.34
C HIS A 448 -2.72 -34.60 -6.87
N ILE A 449 -2.95 -33.49 -7.59
CA ILE A 449 -2.93 -33.46 -9.05
C ILE A 449 -1.53 -33.77 -9.58
N THR A 450 -0.47 -33.15 -9.02
CA THR A 450 0.91 -33.42 -9.48
C THR A 450 1.36 -34.86 -9.26
N LEU A 451 0.84 -35.52 -8.21
CA LEU A 451 1.15 -36.92 -7.92
C LEU A 451 0.37 -37.89 -8.83
N ARG A 452 -0.89 -37.57 -9.13
CA ARG A 452 -1.75 -38.36 -10.05
C ARG A 452 -1.37 -38.17 -11.52
N HIS A 453 -0.72 -37.05 -11.85
CA HIS A 453 -0.29 -36.71 -13.20
C HIS A 453 1.22 -36.39 -13.27
N PRO A 454 2.08 -37.40 -13.04
CA PRO A 454 3.52 -37.22 -12.98
C PRO A 454 4.15 -36.81 -14.32
N GLU A 455 3.43 -36.91 -15.43
CA GLU A 455 3.84 -36.40 -16.74
C GLU A 455 4.03 -34.88 -16.76
N TYR A 456 3.29 -34.14 -15.92
CA TYR A 456 3.45 -32.69 -15.82
C TYR A 456 4.59 -32.35 -14.84
N LYS A 457 5.64 -31.75 -15.38
CA LYS A 457 6.86 -31.40 -14.63
C LYS A 457 6.85 -29.97 -14.09
N TYR A 458 5.91 -29.14 -14.55
CA TYR A 458 5.83 -27.73 -14.20
C TYR A 458 4.42 -27.33 -13.79
N LEU A 459 4.32 -26.42 -12.82
CA LEU A 459 3.14 -25.61 -12.59
C LEU A 459 3.45 -24.20 -13.11
N ILE A 460 2.61 -23.61 -13.95
CA ILE A 460 2.87 -22.29 -14.54
C ILE A 460 1.62 -21.41 -14.47
N GLY A 461 1.76 -20.11 -14.24
CA GLY A 461 0.59 -19.24 -14.13
C GLY A 461 0.90 -17.78 -13.87
N GLY A 462 -0.09 -16.93 -14.13
CA GLY A 462 -0.04 -15.51 -13.76
C GLY A 462 -0.45 -15.29 -12.31
N VAL A 463 0.27 -14.41 -11.60
CA VAL A 463 -0.17 -13.85 -10.33
C VAL A 463 -0.25 -12.33 -10.43
N SER A 464 -1.38 -11.77 -10.02
CA SER A 464 -1.70 -10.38 -10.25
C SER A 464 -1.28 -9.49 -9.08
N ILE A 465 -0.78 -8.31 -9.40
CA ILE A 465 -0.63 -7.17 -8.49
C ILE A 465 -1.73 -6.16 -8.87
N SER A 466 -2.65 -5.92 -7.95
CA SER A 466 -3.79 -5.02 -8.14
C SER A 466 -3.40 -3.64 -8.66
N ASN A 467 -4.27 -3.06 -9.48
CA ASN A 467 -4.09 -1.69 -9.95
C ASN A 467 -4.31 -0.64 -8.84
N GLN A 468 -4.85 -1.01 -7.67
CA GLN A 468 -5.00 -0.14 -6.50
C GLN A 468 -3.66 0.32 -5.92
N PHE A 469 -2.61 -0.50 -6.05
CA PHE A 469 -1.26 -0.11 -5.65
C PHE A 469 -0.78 1.10 -6.44
N SER A 470 -0.06 2.01 -5.77
CA SER A 470 0.66 3.06 -6.46
C SER A 470 1.70 2.49 -7.44
N ASN A 471 2.01 3.23 -8.50
CA ASN A 471 3.03 2.80 -9.46
C ASN A 471 4.40 2.65 -8.82
N PHE A 472 4.69 3.43 -7.77
CA PHE A 472 5.90 3.29 -6.98
C PHE A 472 5.97 1.92 -6.31
N SER A 473 4.92 1.51 -5.61
CA SER A 473 4.87 0.20 -4.95
C SER A 473 4.84 -0.96 -5.95
N LYS A 474 4.12 -0.83 -7.07
CA LYS A 474 4.20 -1.80 -8.19
C LYS A 474 5.63 -1.95 -8.69
N SER A 475 6.31 -0.84 -8.94
CA SER A 475 7.72 -0.88 -9.36
C SER A 475 8.64 -1.49 -8.31
N LEU A 476 8.45 -1.17 -7.02
CA LEU A 476 9.24 -1.79 -5.95
C LEU A 476 9.00 -3.30 -5.90
N MET A 477 7.74 -3.75 -5.98
CA MET A 477 7.40 -5.17 -5.97
C MET A 477 8.01 -5.91 -7.16
N ILE A 478 7.92 -5.32 -8.36
CA ILE A 478 8.51 -5.89 -9.58
C ILE A 478 10.02 -6.02 -9.45
N GLU A 479 10.71 -4.96 -9.04
CA GLU A 479 12.18 -5.00 -8.86
C GLU A 479 12.58 -5.99 -7.77
N PHE A 480 11.86 -6.04 -6.65
CA PHE A 480 12.17 -6.97 -5.56
C PHE A 480 12.04 -8.42 -6.05
N MET A 481 10.95 -8.71 -6.76
CA MET A 481 10.74 -10.04 -7.33
C MET A 481 11.79 -10.38 -8.39
N LYS A 482 12.19 -9.41 -9.22
CA LYS A 482 13.26 -9.60 -10.23
C LYS A 482 14.62 -9.86 -9.58
N SER A 483 14.96 -9.16 -8.50
CA SER A 483 16.25 -9.31 -7.84
C SER A 483 16.40 -10.64 -7.08
N HIS A 484 15.31 -11.29 -6.66
CA HIS A 484 15.38 -12.45 -5.78
C HIS A 484 14.82 -13.75 -6.36
N TYR A 485 13.88 -13.68 -7.31
CA TYR A 485 13.15 -14.87 -7.79
C TYR A 485 13.20 -15.04 -9.31
N TYR A 486 13.87 -14.16 -10.03
CA TYR A 486 13.93 -14.20 -11.49
C TYR A 486 14.76 -15.37 -12.03
N ASP A 487 14.24 -16.05 -13.04
CA ASP A 487 15.00 -17.01 -13.83
C ASP A 487 15.31 -16.43 -15.23
N PRO A 488 16.54 -15.95 -15.48
CA PRO A 488 16.90 -15.36 -16.76
C PRO A 488 16.92 -16.37 -17.91
N TYR A 489 17.14 -17.67 -17.64
CA TYR A 489 17.27 -18.69 -18.68
C TYR A 489 15.94 -19.03 -19.32
N ILE A 490 14.86 -19.05 -18.56
CA ILE A 490 13.50 -19.20 -19.10
C ILE A 490 12.97 -17.86 -19.61
N ALA A 491 13.24 -16.77 -18.89
CA ALA A 491 12.68 -15.46 -19.22
C ALA A 491 13.10 -14.92 -20.60
N GLN A 492 14.29 -15.28 -21.10
CA GLN A 492 14.74 -14.84 -22.44
C GLN A 492 13.80 -15.29 -23.57
N TYR A 493 13.04 -16.38 -23.37
CA TYR A 493 12.11 -16.96 -24.35
C TYR A 493 10.66 -16.48 -24.17
N ILE A 494 10.42 -15.50 -23.29
CA ILE A 494 9.08 -15.01 -22.93
C ILE A 494 9.03 -13.49 -23.01
N HIS A 495 8.15 -12.98 -23.88
CA HIS A 495 7.99 -11.53 -24.08
C HIS A 495 6.58 -11.08 -23.70
N PRO A 496 6.43 -10.08 -22.81
CA PRO A 496 5.10 -9.56 -22.46
C PRO A 496 4.46 -8.85 -23.65
N LYS A 497 3.14 -9.05 -23.85
CA LYS A 497 2.41 -8.33 -24.91
C LYS A 497 2.19 -6.86 -24.56
N LYS A 498 2.12 -6.54 -23.27
CA LYS A 498 1.99 -5.19 -22.71
C LYS A 498 2.92 -5.06 -21.50
N GLU A 499 4.14 -4.63 -21.75
CA GLU A 499 5.15 -4.46 -20.71
C GLU A 499 4.77 -3.39 -19.68
N TYR A 500 4.97 -3.68 -18.40
CA TYR A 500 4.94 -2.67 -17.35
C TYR A 500 6.29 -1.94 -17.27
N LYS A 501 6.28 -0.62 -17.45
CA LYS A 501 7.50 0.20 -17.38
C LYS A 501 7.81 0.60 -15.95
N VAL A 502 8.81 -0.05 -15.37
CA VAL A 502 9.33 0.28 -14.03
C VAL A 502 9.92 1.69 -14.03
N LYS A 503 9.56 2.49 -13.02
CA LYS A 503 10.10 3.83 -12.80
C LYS A 503 10.43 4.00 -11.33
N LEU A 504 11.70 3.77 -10.98
CA LEU A 504 12.24 3.97 -9.64
C LEU A 504 13.55 4.75 -9.73
N LYS A 505 13.81 5.58 -8.72
CA LYS A 505 15.14 6.17 -8.52
C LYS A 505 16.03 5.09 -7.90
N ASP A 506 17.30 5.01 -8.29
CA ASP A 506 18.23 3.99 -7.76
C ASP A 506 18.35 4.08 -6.23
N ALA A 507 18.46 5.31 -5.70
CA ALA A 507 18.43 5.53 -4.26
C ALA A 507 17.21 4.85 -3.59
N ASP A 508 15.99 5.06 -4.13
CA ASP A 508 14.71 4.46 -3.72
C ASP A 508 14.73 2.94 -3.68
N LYS A 509 15.37 2.33 -4.66
CA LYS A 509 15.58 0.89 -4.70
C LYS A 509 16.54 0.42 -3.61
N ASP A 510 17.73 1.02 -3.53
CA ASP A 510 18.81 0.55 -2.65
C ASP A 510 18.39 0.54 -1.17
N PHE A 511 17.80 1.63 -0.71
CA PHE A 511 17.30 1.74 0.67
C PHE A 511 16.27 0.67 1.05
N VAL A 512 15.34 0.39 0.14
CA VAL A 512 14.29 -0.61 0.41
C VAL A 512 14.91 -2.00 0.40
N PHE A 513 15.88 -2.26 -0.48
CA PHE A 513 16.47 -3.58 -0.62
C PHE A 513 17.48 -3.88 0.49
N ASP A 514 18.26 -2.88 0.90
CA ASP A 514 19.16 -2.95 2.06
C ASP A 514 18.37 -3.17 3.35
N ALA A 515 17.25 -2.45 3.54
CA ALA A 515 16.40 -2.60 4.72
C ALA A 515 15.73 -3.98 4.80
N THR A 516 15.44 -4.60 3.65
CA THR A 516 14.73 -5.88 3.60
C THR A 516 15.64 -7.09 3.61
N LYS A 517 16.89 -6.96 3.14
CA LYS A 517 17.87 -8.06 3.08
C LYS A 517 17.28 -9.33 2.44
N ALA A 518 16.58 -9.18 1.31
CA ALA A 518 15.87 -10.25 0.59
C ALA A 518 14.70 -10.93 1.35
N ASP A 519 14.24 -10.38 2.47
CA ASP A 519 13.13 -10.94 3.24
C ASP A 519 11.78 -10.39 2.76
N MET A 520 10.95 -11.27 2.19
CA MET A 520 9.60 -10.96 1.70
C MET A 520 8.68 -10.38 2.78
N ASN A 521 8.80 -10.81 4.03
CA ASN A 521 7.96 -10.31 5.13
C ASN A 521 8.39 -8.90 5.55
N LYS A 522 9.70 -8.62 5.56
CA LYS A 522 10.19 -7.25 5.80
C LYS A 522 9.76 -6.32 4.66
N PHE A 523 9.84 -6.79 3.43
CA PHE A 523 9.41 -6.02 2.26
C PHE A 523 7.90 -5.72 2.29
N ASP A 524 7.07 -6.72 2.65
CA ASP A 524 5.63 -6.53 2.85
C ASP A 524 5.29 -5.48 3.92
N ARG A 525 6.08 -5.38 5.00
CA ARG A 525 5.89 -4.34 6.03
C ARG A 525 6.18 -2.94 5.50
N ILE A 526 7.10 -2.80 4.55
CA ILE A 526 7.42 -1.54 3.89
C ILE A 526 6.30 -1.15 2.93
N ILE A 527 5.79 -2.08 2.12
CA ILE A 527 4.65 -1.83 1.22
C ILE A 527 3.43 -1.32 2.01
N ASP A 528 3.10 -1.99 3.12
CA ASP A 528 2.02 -1.60 4.04
C ASP A 528 2.24 -0.25 4.74
N GLU A 529 3.49 0.16 4.91
CA GLU A 529 3.80 1.47 5.48
C GLU A 529 3.53 2.58 4.46
N ILE A 530 3.88 2.34 3.20
CA ILE A 530 3.83 3.31 2.11
C ILE A 530 2.42 3.45 1.56
N GLU A 531 1.75 2.34 1.25
CA GLU A 531 0.42 2.38 0.63
C GLU A 531 -0.66 2.87 1.61
N PRO A 532 -1.67 3.61 1.14
CA PRO A 532 -2.84 3.96 1.93
C PRO A 532 -3.80 2.77 2.02
N GLY A 533 -4.35 2.54 3.21
CA GLY A 533 -5.18 1.36 3.49
C GLY A 533 -4.33 0.10 3.69
N ALA A 534 -4.97 -1.00 4.12
CA ALA A 534 -4.33 -2.28 4.42
C ALA A 534 -3.85 -3.04 3.16
N LEU A 535 -3.26 -2.36 2.18
CA LEU A 535 -2.73 -2.94 0.97
C LEU A 535 -1.38 -3.63 1.26
N ARG A 536 -1.40 -4.96 1.22
CA ARG A 536 -0.26 -5.85 1.44
C ARG A 536 0.10 -6.58 0.15
N ILE A 537 1.32 -7.10 0.07
CA ILE A 537 1.68 -8.02 -1.01
C ILE A 537 0.69 -9.19 -1.02
N PRO A 538 0.09 -9.53 -2.18
CA PRO A 538 -0.87 -10.61 -2.30
C PRO A 538 -0.37 -11.91 -1.63
N VAL A 539 -1.23 -12.52 -0.82
CA VAL A 539 -0.91 -13.74 -0.06
C VAL A 539 -0.46 -14.87 -0.99
N LEU A 540 -1.05 -14.95 -2.19
CA LEU A 540 -0.69 -15.93 -3.20
C LEU A 540 0.77 -15.78 -3.67
N ILE A 541 1.28 -14.56 -3.88
CA ILE A 541 2.69 -14.34 -4.24
C ILE A 541 3.61 -14.92 -3.16
N LYS A 542 3.34 -14.61 -1.88
CA LYS A 542 4.12 -15.13 -0.75
C LYS A 542 4.04 -16.66 -0.67
N LYS A 543 2.87 -17.23 -0.94
CA LYS A 543 2.68 -18.69 -0.93
C LYS A 543 3.46 -19.36 -2.06
N TYR A 544 3.41 -18.84 -3.30
CA TYR A 544 4.18 -19.38 -4.44
C TYR A 544 5.69 -19.29 -4.20
N VAL A 545 6.19 -18.16 -3.71
CA VAL A 545 7.61 -18.00 -3.37
C VAL A 545 8.05 -19.04 -2.32
N LYS A 546 7.22 -19.29 -1.29
CA LYS A 546 7.48 -20.35 -0.31
C LYS A 546 7.46 -21.77 -0.92
N GLN A 547 6.92 -21.96 -2.12
CA GLN A 547 6.95 -23.22 -2.87
C GLN A 547 8.05 -23.23 -3.95
N ASN A 548 9.08 -22.40 -3.80
CA ASN A 548 10.20 -22.28 -4.75
C ASN A 548 9.80 -21.82 -6.16
N ALA A 549 8.72 -21.04 -6.27
CA ALA A 549 8.34 -20.45 -7.55
C ALA A 549 9.39 -19.46 -8.07
N ARG A 550 9.62 -19.51 -9.39
CA ARG A 550 10.47 -18.59 -10.14
C ARG A 550 9.63 -17.63 -10.96
N LEU A 551 10.08 -16.38 -11.02
CA LEU A 551 9.48 -15.32 -11.83
C LEU A 551 10.16 -15.29 -13.20
N VAL A 552 9.39 -15.06 -14.27
CA VAL A 552 9.94 -14.95 -15.63
C VAL A 552 9.58 -13.65 -16.35
N ALA A 553 8.39 -13.08 -16.14
CA ALA A 553 7.99 -11.88 -16.86
C ALA A 553 6.87 -11.12 -16.15
N PHE A 554 6.66 -9.86 -16.52
CA PHE A 554 5.53 -9.04 -16.07
C PHE A 554 4.77 -8.46 -17.26
N ASN A 555 3.45 -8.49 -17.19
CA ASN A 555 2.55 -7.93 -18.20
C ASN A 555 1.43 -7.13 -17.53
N VAL A 556 0.96 -6.05 -18.16
CA VAL A 556 -0.25 -5.34 -17.74
C VAL A 556 -1.45 -5.94 -18.48
N ASP A 557 -2.50 -6.31 -17.75
CA ASP A 557 -3.77 -6.78 -18.34
C ASP A 557 -4.89 -5.73 -18.26
N PRO A 558 -5.16 -4.97 -19.35
CA PRO A 558 -6.27 -4.02 -19.37
C PRO A 558 -7.65 -4.63 -19.30
N LYS A 559 -7.81 -5.94 -19.58
CA LYS A 559 -9.10 -6.64 -19.43
C LYS A 559 -9.34 -7.07 -17.98
N PHE A 560 -8.33 -6.97 -17.11
CA PHE A 560 -8.40 -7.30 -15.70
C PHE A 560 -8.03 -6.08 -14.83
N ASN A 561 -8.73 -4.97 -15.12
CA ASN A 561 -8.57 -3.66 -14.48
C ASN A 561 -7.15 -3.05 -14.49
N ASN A 562 -6.33 -3.38 -15.49
CA ASN A 562 -4.91 -3.00 -15.58
C ASN A 562 -4.07 -3.53 -14.41
N ALA A 563 -4.43 -4.69 -13.87
CA ALA A 563 -3.55 -5.42 -12.95
C ALA A 563 -2.22 -5.75 -13.65
N VAL A 564 -1.16 -5.86 -12.86
CA VAL A 564 0.15 -6.30 -13.34
C VAL A 564 0.31 -7.78 -13.03
N ASP A 565 0.29 -8.61 -14.06
CA ASP A 565 0.49 -10.06 -13.95
C ASP A 565 1.97 -10.40 -14.01
N GLY A 566 2.49 -10.97 -12.92
CA GLY A 566 3.76 -11.67 -12.90
C GLY A 566 3.57 -13.11 -13.35
N LEU A 567 4.22 -13.51 -14.44
CA LEU A 567 4.27 -14.91 -14.84
C LEU A 567 5.29 -15.64 -13.96
N MET A 568 4.84 -16.69 -13.30
CA MET A 568 5.66 -17.54 -12.45
C MET A 568 5.52 -19.00 -12.85
N TYR A 569 6.54 -19.80 -12.53
CA TYR A 569 6.46 -21.25 -12.62
C TYR A 569 7.14 -21.92 -11.43
N ILE A 570 6.77 -23.18 -11.17
CA ILE A 570 7.36 -24.06 -10.18
C ILE A 570 7.72 -25.36 -10.90
N ARG A 571 8.93 -25.88 -10.70
CA ARG A 571 9.24 -27.27 -11.07
C ARG A 571 8.63 -28.17 -10.00
N VAL A 572 7.84 -29.16 -10.39
CA VAL A 572 7.13 -30.03 -9.44
C VAL A 572 8.09 -30.69 -8.45
N GLN A 573 9.27 -31.09 -8.92
CA GLN A 573 10.34 -31.67 -8.08
C GLN A 573 10.94 -30.69 -7.05
N ASP A 574 10.79 -29.37 -7.25
CA ASP A 574 11.32 -28.35 -6.35
C ASP A 574 10.29 -27.95 -5.28
N ILE A 575 9.07 -28.48 -5.31
CA ILE A 575 8.09 -28.21 -4.27
C ILE A 575 8.67 -28.71 -2.94
N PRO A 576 8.70 -27.87 -1.88
CA PRO A 576 9.28 -28.26 -0.60
C PRO A 576 8.69 -29.56 -0.05
N GLU A 577 9.55 -30.41 0.51
CA GLU A 577 9.13 -31.68 1.13
C GLU A 577 8.08 -31.48 2.21
N SER A 578 8.15 -30.39 2.98
CA SER A 578 7.15 -30.03 4.00
C SER A 578 5.75 -29.80 3.43
N THR A 579 5.62 -29.49 2.15
CA THR A 579 4.34 -29.38 1.44
C THR A 579 3.93 -30.70 0.81
N VAL A 580 4.87 -31.50 0.29
CA VAL A 580 4.59 -32.72 -0.46
C VAL A 580 4.36 -33.93 0.45
N LYS A 581 5.22 -34.13 1.45
CA LYS A 581 5.26 -35.33 2.29
C LYS A 581 3.93 -35.66 2.98
N PRO A 582 3.21 -34.71 3.61
CA PRO A 582 1.92 -35.02 4.23
C PRO A 582 0.88 -35.53 3.23
N VAL A 583 0.98 -35.08 1.97
CA VAL A 583 0.06 -35.49 0.90
C VAL A 583 0.44 -36.84 0.33
N MET A 584 1.75 -37.11 0.23
CA MET A 584 2.27 -38.41 -0.19
C MET A 584 1.86 -39.52 0.77
N GLU A 585 2.00 -39.29 2.08
CA GLU A 585 1.62 -40.27 3.12
C GLU A 585 0.13 -40.60 3.05
N GLU A 586 -0.74 -39.59 2.91
CA GLU A 586 -2.18 -39.81 2.75
C GLU A 586 -2.54 -40.48 1.42
N PHE A 587 -1.86 -40.12 0.33
CA PHE A 587 -2.11 -40.72 -0.98
C PHE A 587 -1.66 -42.18 -1.02
N GLN A 588 -0.56 -42.53 -0.35
CA GLN A 588 -0.12 -43.91 -0.18
C GLN A 588 -1.16 -44.73 0.60
N ALA A 589 -1.65 -44.20 1.72
CA ALA A 589 -2.70 -44.86 2.50
C ALA A 589 -4.01 -45.06 1.69
N GLU A 590 -4.38 -44.09 0.85
CA GLU A 590 -5.52 -44.21 -0.07
C GLU A 590 -5.32 -45.35 -1.08
N LEU A 591 -4.14 -45.44 -1.69
CA LEU A 591 -3.78 -46.51 -2.63
C LEU A 591 -3.78 -47.89 -1.96
N GLU A 592 -3.15 -48.00 -0.78
CA GLU A 592 -3.12 -49.23 0.01
C GLU A 592 -4.54 -49.72 0.34
N SER A 593 -5.40 -48.83 0.84
CA SER A 593 -6.79 -49.19 1.13
C SER A 593 -7.58 -49.60 -0.11
N THR A 594 -7.31 -49.00 -1.27
CA THR A 594 -8.01 -49.37 -2.52
C THR A 594 -7.60 -50.76 -2.98
N ILE A 595 -6.30 -51.08 -2.89
CA ILE A 595 -5.75 -52.40 -3.21
C ILE A 595 -6.29 -53.48 -2.26
N GLU A 596 -6.37 -53.19 -0.96
CA GLU A 596 -6.95 -54.10 0.03
C GLU A 596 -8.44 -54.40 -0.26
N ASN A 597 -9.23 -53.36 -0.54
CA ASN A 597 -10.65 -53.52 -0.89
C ASN A 597 -10.85 -54.28 -2.21
N GLU A 598 -10.01 -54.06 -3.22
CA GLU A 598 -10.05 -54.84 -4.47
C GLU A 598 -9.67 -56.30 -4.22
N ALA A 599 -8.65 -56.58 -3.40
CA ALA A 599 -8.24 -57.93 -3.04
C ALA A 599 -9.33 -58.69 -2.26
N GLU A 600 -10.00 -58.02 -1.31
CA GLU A 600 -11.16 -58.58 -0.58
C GLU A 600 -12.35 -58.84 -1.52
N SER A 601 -12.61 -57.95 -2.48
CA SER A 601 -13.68 -58.15 -3.47
C SER A 601 -13.42 -59.37 -4.37
N ILE A 602 -12.16 -59.60 -4.76
CA ILE A 602 -11.75 -60.75 -5.58
C ILE A 602 -11.85 -62.04 -4.75
N SER A 603 -11.40 -62.02 -3.49
CA SER A 603 -11.53 -63.16 -2.58
C SER A 603 -12.98 -63.54 -2.33
N SER A 604 -13.87 -62.56 -2.13
CA SER A 604 -15.31 -62.80 -1.90
C SER A 604 -16.06 -63.32 -3.14
N ASN A 605 -15.55 -63.06 -4.34
CA ASN A 605 -16.10 -63.60 -5.59
C ASN A 605 -15.58 -65.03 -5.88
N PHE A 606 -14.40 -65.38 -5.41
CA PHE A 606 -13.87 -66.75 -5.49
C PHE A 606 -14.54 -67.71 -4.49
N GLU A 607 -15.03 -67.23 -3.34
CA GLU A 607 -15.82 -68.06 -2.39
C GLU A 607 -17.29 -68.27 -2.82
N LYS A 608 -17.76 -67.57 -3.85
CA LYS A 608 -19.14 -67.68 -4.40
C LYS A 608 -19.25 -68.50 -5.68
N LEU A 609 -18.13 -69.01 -6.20
CA LEU A 609 -18.02 -69.99 -7.29
C LEU A 609 -17.71 -71.36 -6.69
#